data_AF-A0A0U5MB36-F1
#
_entry.id   AF-A0A0U5MB36-F1
#
_cell.length_a   1.000
_cell.length_b   1.000
_cell.length_c   1.000
_cell.angle_alpha   90.00
_cell.angle_beta   90.00
_cell.angle_gamma   90.00
#
_symmetry.space_group_name_H-M   'P 1'
#
loop_
_entity.id
_entity.type
_entity.pdbx_description
1 polymer ?
#
loop_
_entity_poly.entity_id
_entity_poly.type
_entity_poly.pdbx_seq_one_letter_code
_entity_poly.pdbx_strand_id
1 'polypeptide(L)'
;MTKNVTVILHPILLMNISTTQRPTDDDVHRAAKELIVRYGIQVAIEDATLRADALARDGRWPEHSAAMRVLTAVERLAEDAQ
;
A
#
# COMPACT_ATOMS: atom_id res chain seq x y z
N MET A 1 -6.66 26.30 18.88
CA MET A 1 -5.60 26.35 17.85
C MET A 1 -5.03 24.95 17.69
N THR A 2 -5.58 24.20 16.75
CA THR A 2 -5.28 22.78 16.51
C THR A 2 -3.95 22.69 15.76
N LYS A 3 -2.99 21.95 16.32
CA LYS A 3 -1.66 21.79 15.73
C LYS A 3 -1.81 20.93 14.46
N ASN A 4 -1.47 21.52 13.32
CA ASN A 4 -1.32 20.82 12.05
C ASN A 4 -0.21 19.77 12.20
N VAL A 5 -0.59 18.50 12.31
CA VAL A 5 0.32 17.38 12.17
C VAL A 5 0.58 17.21 10.69
N THR A 6 1.65 17.85 10.20
CA THR A 6 2.21 17.57 8.89
C THR A 6 2.76 16.15 8.91
N VAL A 7 1.94 15.19 8.45
CA VAL A 7 2.43 13.84 8.13
C VAL A 7 3.39 14.00 6.97
N ILE A 8 4.67 13.90 7.27
CA ILE A 8 5.75 13.83 6.30
C ILE A 8 5.53 12.55 5.51
N LEU A 9 5.00 12.69 4.30
CA LEU A 9 4.98 11.67 3.26
C LEU A 9 6.44 11.23 3.04
N HIS A 10 6.84 10.12 3.67
CA HIS A 10 8.16 9.56 3.45
C HIS A 10 8.20 8.93 2.04
N PRO A 11 9.18 9.30 1.20
CA PRO A 11 9.29 8.83 -0.17
C PRO A 11 9.96 7.44 -0.18
N ILE A 12 9.27 6.40 0.28
CA ILE A 12 9.82 5.02 0.27
C ILE A 12 9.14 4.14 -0.78
N LEU A 13 8.63 4.76 -1.84
CA LEU A 13 8.17 4.01 -3.00
C LEU A 13 8.35 4.78 -4.32
N LEU A 14 9.46 5.53 -4.43
CA LEU A 14 10.06 5.86 -5.72
C LEU A 14 10.92 4.69 -6.23
N MET A 15 10.47 3.46 -6.01
CA MET A 15 10.99 2.29 -6.72
C MET A 15 10.35 2.31 -8.10
N ASN A 16 10.87 3.22 -8.93
CA ASN A 16 10.91 3.20 -10.38
C ASN A 16 9.89 2.27 -11.08
N ILE A 17 8.60 2.63 -11.06
CA ILE A 17 7.61 2.14 -12.03
C ILE A 17 7.81 2.85 -13.37
N SER A 18 9.03 2.77 -13.91
CA SER A 18 9.25 2.99 -15.33
C SER A 18 8.89 1.67 -16.01
N THR A 19 7.90 1.73 -16.92
CA THR A 19 7.42 0.70 -17.87
C THR A 19 6.25 -0.20 -17.39
N THR A 20 5.05 0.10 -17.91
CA THR A 20 3.96 -0.77 -18.46
C THR A 20 3.63 -2.17 -17.91
N GLN A 21 4.34 -2.73 -16.94
CA GLN A 21 4.15 -4.10 -16.49
C GLN A 21 3.34 -4.11 -15.19
N ARG A 22 2.18 -4.79 -15.23
CA ARG A 22 1.36 -5.00 -14.03
C ARG A 22 2.16 -5.86 -13.04
N PRO A 23 2.14 -5.54 -11.73
CA PRO A 23 2.81 -6.35 -10.72
C PRO A 23 2.24 -7.77 -10.72
N THR A 24 3.15 -8.74 -10.63
CA THR A 24 2.80 -10.16 -10.50
C THR A 24 2.17 -10.43 -9.13
N ASP A 25 1.52 -11.59 -8.97
CA ASP A 25 1.00 -11.98 -7.65
C ASP A 25 2.12 -12.12 -6.61
N ASP A 26 3.31 -12.59 -7.02
CA ASP A 26 4.49 -12.69 -6.16
C ASP A 26 4.98 -11.30 -5.71
N ASP A 27 4.95 -10.30 -6.60
CA ASP A 27 5.30 -8.92 -6.26
C ASP A 27 4.32 -8.32 -5.26
N VAL A 28 3.02 -8.59 -5.45
CA VAL A 28 1.96 -8.14 -4.54
C VAL A 28 2.13 -8.79 -3.17
N HIS A 29 2.34 -10.09 -3.12
CA HIS A 29 2.51 -10.83 -1.87
C HIS A 29 3.79 -10.40 -1.13
N ARG A 30 4.89 -10.21 -1.85
CA ARG A 30 6.14 -9.69 -1.29
C ARG A 30 5.97 -8.29 -0.72
N ALA A 31 5.33 -7.38 -1.45
CA ALA A 31 5.08 -6.02 -0.98
C ALA A 31 4.21 -6.00 0.29
N ALA A 32 3.14 -6.82 0.33
CA ALA A 32 2.28 -6.94 1.51
C ALA A 32 3.06 -7.46 2.73
N LYS A 33 3.87 -8.50 2.55
CA LYS A 33 4.71 -9.06 3.62
C LYS A 33 5.74 -8.05 4.13
N GLU A 34 6.41 -7.33 3.24
CA GLU A 34 7.36 -6.28 3.60
C GLU A 34 6.68 -5.15 4.40
N LEU A 35 5.47 -4.76 4.01
CA LEU A 35 4.68 -3.75 4.71
C LEU A 35 4.35 -4.18 6.15
N ILE A 36 3.86 -5.41 6.32
CA ILE A 36 3.52 -5.98 7.63
C ILE A 36 4.77 -6.11 8.50
N VAL A 37 5.87 -6.66 7.98
CA VAL A 37 7.13 -6.83 8.72
C VAL A 37 7.66 -5.49 9.21
N ARG A 38 7.50 -4.43 8.42
CA ARG A 38 8.06 -3.11 8.72
C ARG A 38 7.25 -2.33 9.74
N TYR A 39 5.93 -2.41 9.69
CA TYR A 39 5.06 -1.52 10.46
C TYR A 39 4.08 -2.23 11.40
N GLY A 40 3.97 -3.56 11.29
CA GLY A 40 2.92 -4.34 11.93
C GLY A 40 1.62 -4.33 11.11
N ILE A 41 0.77 -5.32 11.38
CA ILE A 41 -0.46 -5.61 10.61
C ILE A 41 -1.38 -4.39 10.53
N GLN A 42 -1.71 -3.78 11.67
CA GLN A 42 -2.68 -2.68 11.72
C GLN A 42 -2.23 -1.47 10.89
N VAL A 43 -0.96 -1.07 11.05
CA VAL A 43 -0.39 0.07 10.32
C VAL A 43 -0.26 -0.24 8.83
N ALA A 44 0.03 -1.50 8.46
CA ALA A 44 0.08 -1.93 7.08
C ALA A 44 -1.29 -1.83 6.38
N ILE A 45 -2.38 -2.19 7.07
CA ILE A 45 -3.75 -2.06 6.54
C ILE A 45 -4.12 -0.59 6.35
N GLU A 46 -3.83 0.26 7.34
CA GLU A 46 -4.12 1.69 7.28
C GLU A 46 -3.35 2.39 6.14
N ASP A 47 -2.06 2.10 5.98
CA ASP A 47 -1.22 2.66 4.91
C ASP A 47 -1.70 2.22 3.52
N ALA A 48 -1.97 0.92 3.33
CA ALA A 48 -2.45 0.39 2.06
C ALA A 48 -3.81 0.97 1.66
N THR A 49 -4.71 1.15 2.64
CA THR A 49 -6.02 1.81 2.44
C THR A 49 -5.85 3.26 2.00
N LEU A 50 -5.08 4.05 2.75
CA LEU A 50 -4.86 5.47 2.43
C LEU A 50 -4.26 5.65 1.03
N ARG A 51 -3.38 4.74 0.63
CA ARG A 51 -2.75 4.75 -0.69
C ARG A 51 -3.72 4.40 -1.81
N ALA A 52 -4.57 3.40 -1.62
CA ALA A 52 -5.62 3.06 -2.58
C ALA A 52 -6.59 4.24 -2.77
N ASP A 53 -7.01 4.87 -1.68
CA ASP A 53 -7.93 6.02 -1.70
C ASP A 53 -7.33 7.26 -2.36
N ALA A 54 -6.04 7.53 -2.14
CA ALA A 54 -5.35 8.62 -2.84
C ALA A 54 -5.35 8.42 -4.36
N LEU A 55 -5.03 7.20 -4.81
CA LEU A 55 -4.99 6.86 -6.24
C LEU A 55 -6.37 6.90 -6.89
N ALA A 56 -7.42 6.50 -6.16
CA ALA A 56 -8.81 6.62 -6.62
C ALA A 56 -9.21 8.10 -6.78
N ARG A 57 -8.89 8.94 -5.80
CA ARG A 57 -9.17 10.39 -5.86
C ARG A 57 -8.45 11.07 -7.02
N ASP A 58 -7.24 10.64 -7.34
CA ASP A 58 -6.44 11.17 -8.45
C ASP A 58 -6.83 10.60 -9.82
N GLY A 59 -7.80 9.67 -9.89
CA GLY A 59 -8.24 9.03 -11.13
C GLY A 59 -7.22 8.04 -11.72
N ARG A 60 -6.23 7.61 -10.93
CA ARG A 60 -5.15 6.69 -11.35
C ARG A 60 -5.58 5.23 -11.20
N TRP A 61 -6.55 4.81 -12.01
CA TRP A 61 -7.19 3.49 -11.89
C TRP A 61 -6.26 2.28 -12.01
N PRO A 62 -5.27 2.24 -12.92
CA PRO A 62 -4.33 1.11 -12.99
C PRO A 62 -3.52 0.95 -11.70
N GLU A 63 -3.02 2.05 -11.15
CA GLU A 63 -2.27 2.05 -9.91
C GLU A 63 -3.15 1.80 -8.69
N HIS A 64 -4.38 2.34 -8.69
CA HIS A 64 -5.37 2.03 -7.67
C HIS A 64 -5.66 0.53 -7.61
N SER A 65 -5.85 -0.12 -8.77
CA SER A 65 -6.06 -1.57 -8.83
C SER A 65 -4.86 -2.35 -8.28
N ALA A 66 -3.63 -1.91 -8.54
CA ALA A 66 -2.43 -2.52 -7.95
C ALA A 66 -2.37 -2.31 -6.41
N ALA A 67 -2.71 -1.11 -5.93
CA ALA A 67 -2.77 -0.82 -4.50
C ALA A 67 -3.84 -1.66 -3.76
N MET A 68 -5.02 -1.82 -4.37
CA MET A 68 -6.07 -2.69 -3.83
C MET A 68 -5.62 -4.15 -3.73
N ARG A 69 -4.86 -4.66 -4.72
CA ARG A 69 -4.30 -6.02 -4.64
C ARG A 69 -3.34 -6.17 -3.46
N VAL A 70 -2.52 -5.16 -3.18
CA VAL A 70 -1.63 -5.15 -2.01
C VAL A 70 -2.43 -5.09 -0.72
N LEU A 71 -3.45 -4.23 -0.62
CA LEU A 71 -4.34 -4.17 0.55
C LEU A 71 -4.98 -5.54 0.84
N THR A 72 -5.58 -6.17 -0.17
CA THR A 72 -6.18 -7.51 -0.02
C THR A 72 -5.16 -8.56 0.41
N ALA A 73 -3.92 -8.49 -0.08
CA ALA A 73 -2.88 -9.41 0.35
C ALA A 73 -2.46 -9.17 1.81
N VAL A 74 -2.42 -7.91 2.26
CA VAL A 74 -2.16 -7.56 3.67
C VAL A 74 -3.28 -8.09 4.56
N GLU A 75 -4.54 -7.89 4.19
CA GLU A 75 -5.71 -8.38 4.93
C GLU A 75 -5.69 -9.91 5.06
N ARG A 76 -5.41 -10.65 3.98
CA ARG A 76 -5.29 -12.11 4.03
C ARG A 76 -4.16 -12.58 4.95
N LEU A 77 -2.98 -11.97 4.83
CA LEU A 77 -1.85 -12.30 5.69
C LEU A 77 -2.13 -11.98 7.16
N ALA A 78 -2.98 -10.99 7.44
CA ALA A 78 -3.42 -10.65 8.78
C ALA A 78 -4.36 -11.73 9.33
N GLU A 79 -5.34 -12.18 8.54
CA GLU A 79 -6.25 -13.27 8.89
C GLU A 79 -5.50 -14.58 9.17
N ASP A 80 -4.49 -14.92 8.35
CA ASP A 80 -3.68 -16.12 8.51
C ASP A 80 -2.78 -16.10 9.79
N ALA A 81 -2.54 -14.92 10.36
CA ALA A 81 -1.67 -14.74 11.52
C ALA A 81 -2.42 -14.75 12.87
N GLN A 82 -3.75 -14.81 12.84
CA GLN A 82 -4.62 -14.88 14.02
C GLN A 82 -4.92 -16.31 14.44
#